data_AF-X1W2J0-F1
#
_entry.id   AF-X1W2J0-F1
#
_cell.length_a   1.000
_cell.length_b   1.000
_cell.length_c   1.000
_cell.angle_alpha   90.00
_cell.angle_beta   90.00
_cell.angle_gamma   90.00
#
_symmetry.space_group_name_H-M   'P 1'
#
loop_
_entity.id
_entity.type
_entity.pdbx_description
1 polymer ?
#
loop_
_entity_poly.entity_id
_entity_poly.type
_entity_poly.pdbx_seq_one_letter_code
_entity_poly.pdbx_strand_id
1 'polypeptide(L)'
;INDRNDPFSRVRRFLAGPFEHVFMYMGRLGLIRDGYSSEMWNVPMLFESYGRGACLRSLSERYGQEVVVMRLKSESDRKRIPRVLEEAIKLASDSQSYY
;
A
#
# COMPACT_ATOMS: atom_id res chain seq x y z
N ILE A 1 -8.69 2.37 -10.83
CA ILE A 1 -9.37 3.63 -11.18
C ILE A 1 -10.86 3.37 -11.08
N ASN A 2 -11.67 4.32 -10.59
CA ASN A 2 -13.11 4.13 -10.57
C ASN A 2 -13.67 4.54 -11.92
N ASP A 3 -13.86 3.58 -12.82
CA ASP A 3 -14.49 3.79 -14.14
C ASP A 3 -15.91 3.21 -14.23
N ARG A 4 -16.44 2.69 -13.11
CA ARG A 4 -17.77 2.08 -13.05
C ARG A 4 -18.86 3.13 -13.26
N ASN A 5 -19.93 2.75 -13.95
CA ASN A 5 -21.00 3.67 -14.33
C ASN A 5 -22.25 3.57 -13.43
N ASP A 6 -22.13 2.92 -12.27
CA ASP A 6 -23.23 2.82 -11.32
C ASP A 6 -23.45 4.15 -10.55
N PRO A 7 -24.67 4.42 -10.06
CA PRO A 7 -25.01 5.71 -9.43
C PRO A 7 -24.13 6.04 -8.22
N PHE A 8 -23.75 5.03 -7.44
CA PHE A 8 -22.94 5.22 -6.23
C PHE A 8 -21.49 5.59 -6.58
N SER A 9 -20.90 4.90 -7.56
CA SER A 9 -19.58 5.21 -8.10
C SER A 9 -19.50 6.60 -8.72
N ARG A 10 -20.57 7.06 -9.40
CA ARG A 10 -20.62 8.42 -9.97
C ARG A 10 -20.64 9.50 -8.89
N VAL A 11 -21.42 9.31 -7.83
CA VAL A 11 -21.47 10.26 -6.70
C VAL A 11 -20.14 10.29 -5.96
N ARG A 12 -19.53 9.13 -5.68
CA ARG A 12 -18.19 9.06 -5.07
C ARG A 12 -17.14 9.73 -5.94
N ARG A 13 -17.16 9.50 -7.26
CA ARG A 13 -16.21 10.12 -8.20
C ARG A 13 -16.30 11.64 -8.19
N PHE A 14 -17.52 12.17 -8.10
CA PHE A 14 -17.76 13.60 -8.03
C PHE A 14 -17.22 14.23 -6.75
N LEU A 15 -17.35 13.55 -5.60
CA LEU A 15 -16.97 14.09 -4.29
C LEU A 15 -15.49 13.85 -3.92
N ALA A 16 -14.93 12.69 -4.26
CA ALA A 16 -13.60 12.25 -3.80
C ALA A 16 -12.57 12.09 -4.95
N GLY A 17 -13.00 12.29 -6.20
CA GLY A 17 -12.15 12.13 -7.39
C GLY A 17 -12.18 10.73 -8.01
N PRO A 18 -11.40 10.49 -9.07
CA PRO A 18 -11.46 9.26 -9.88
C PRO A 18 -10.86 8.02 -9.21
N PHE A 19 -10.34 8.13 -8.00
CA PHE A 19 -9.64 7.05 -7.32
C PHE A 19 -10.48 6.50 -6.17
N GLU A 20 -10.78 5.21 -6.22
CA GLU A 20 -11.52 4.50 -5.18
C GLU A 20 -10.65 4.17 -3.96
N HIS A 21 -9.35 3.97 -4.18
CA HIS A 21 -8.45 3.45 -3.18
C HIS A 21 -7.00 3.89 -3.43
N VAL A 22 -6.22 3.98 -2.35
CA VAL A 22 -4.81 4.36 -2.37
C VAL A 22 -4.02 3.36 -1.53
N PHE A 23 -2.83 3.03 -2.04
CA PHE A 23 -1.84 2.22 -1.37
C PHE A 23 -0.45 2.82 -1.59
N MET A 24 0.44 2.59 -0.62
CA MET A 24 1.85 2.98 -0.69
C MET A 24 2.69 1.78 -1.08
N TYR A 25 3.54 1.92 -2.10
CA TYR A 25 4.49 0.88 -2.47
C TYR A 25 5.64 0.85 -1.47
N MET A 26 5.85 -0.30 -0.83
CA MET A 26 6.82 -0.49 0.24
C MET A 26 8.20 -0.95 -0.26
N GLY A 27 8.33 -1.21 -1.56
CA GLY A 27 9.49 -1.91 -2.08
C GLY A 27 9.42 -3.41 -1.82
N ARG A 28 10.57 -4.08 -1.95
CA ARG A 28 10.70 -5.52 -1.67
C ARG A 28 11.08 -5.69 -0.21
N LEU A 29 10.21 -6.34 0.57
CA LEU A 29 10.51 -6.70 1.95
C LEU A 29 11.05 -8.13 1.96
N GLY A 30 12.17 -8.32 2.67
CA GLY A 30 12.72 -9.64 2.93
C GLY A 30 11.99 -10.27 4.11
N LEU A 31 11.31 -11.38 3.88
CA LEU A 31 10.73 -12.17 4.96
C LEU A 31 11.74 -13.22 5.40
N ILE A 32 12.15 -13.15 6.68
CA ILE A 32 12.97 -14.17 7.31
C ILE A 32 12.00 -15.19 7.92
N ARG A 33 12.08 -16.44 7.46
CA ARG A 33 11.35 -17.55 8.09
C ARG A 33 12.32 -18.25 9.05
N ASP A 34 12.06 -18.13 10.35
CA ASP A 34 12.87 -18.81 11.36
C ASP A 34 12.91 -20.33 11.10
N GLY A 35 14.13 -20.90 11.06
CA GLY A 35 14.36 -22.35 11.07
C GLY A 35 14.80 -23.01 9.76
N TYR A 36 14.86 -22.32 8.61
CA TYR A 36 15.39 -22.89 7.36
C TYR A 36 16.32 -21.91 6.62
N SER A 37 17.39 -22.45 6.05
CA SER A 37 18.52 -21.77 5.38
C SER A 37 18.14 -20.53 4.56
N SER A 38 18.73 -19.38 4.93
CA SER A 38 19.26 -18.25 4.14
C SER A 38 18.56 -17.69 2.88
N GLU A 39 17.42 -18.19 2.42
CA GLU A 39 16.73 -17.60 1.27
C GLU A 39 15.87 -16.43 1.74
N MET A 40 16.36 -15.22 1.54
CA MET A 40 15.61 -13.99 1.79
C MET A 40 14.58 -13.82 0.66
N TRP A 41 13.32 -14.14 0.93
CA TRP A 41 12.25 -13.98 -0.05
C TRP A 41 11.93 -12.50 -0.20
N ASN A 42 12.36 -11.91 -1.32
CA ASN A 42 12.16 -10.50 -1.64
C ASN A 42 10.80 -10.29 -2.30
N VAL A 43 9.76 -10.10 -1.48
CA VAL A 43 8.38 -9.93 -1.94
C VAL A 43 8.04 -8.44 -2.06
N PRO A 44 7.57 -7.95 -3.22
CA PRO A 44 7.09 -6.58 -3.35
C PRO A 44 5.79 -6.40 -2.56
N MET A 45 5.79 -5.46 -1.63
CA MET A 45 4.68 -5.23 -0.70
C MET A 45 4.03 -3.86 -0.89
N LEU A 46 2.76 -3.79 -0.52
CA LEU A 46 1.94 -2.60 -0.46
C LEU A 46 1.53 -2.36 1.00
N PHE A 47 1.46 -1.10 1.38
CA PHE A 47 0.84 -0.66 2.62
C PHE A 47 -0.47 0.05 2.31
N GLU A 48 -1.55 -0.37 2.95
CA GLU A 48 -2.88 0.19 2.73
C GLU A 48 -3.76 0.09 3.98
N SER A 49 -4.81 0.91 4.02
CA SER A 49 -5.90 0.76 5.00
C SER A 49 -7.04 -0.01 4.33
N TYR A 50 -7.41 -1.17 4.84
CA TYR A 50 -8.44 -2.01 4.22
C TYR A 50 -9.51 -2.39 5.22
N GLY A 51 -10.53 -1.54 5.38
CA GLY A 51 -11.80 -1.78 6.07
C GLY A 51 -11.74 -2.08 7.58
N ARG A 52 -10.65 -2.67 8.08
CA ARG A 52 -10.44 -3.14 9.44
C ARG A 52 -9.12 -2.67 10.03
N GLY A 53 -8.36 -1.82 9.34
CA GLY A 53 -7.06 -1.34 9.82
C GLY A 53 -6.02 -1.15 8.74
N ALA A 54 -4.83 -0.74 9.16
CA ALA A 54 -3.64 -0.66 8.32
C ALA A 54 -2.99 -2.04 8.16
N CYS A 55 -2.64 -2.43 6.94
CA CYS A 55 -2.06 -3.74 6.68
C CYS A 55 -1.01 -3.72 5.56
N LEU A 56 -0.18 -4.78 5.55
CA LEU A 56 0.75 -5.07 4.46
C LEU A 56 0.16 -6.15 3.56
N ARG A 57 0.16 -5.91 2.25
CA ARG A 57 -0.43 -6.81 1.24
C ARG A 57 0.57 -7.04 0.12
N SER A 58 0.52 -8.19 -0.55
CA SER A 58 1.42 -8.45 -1.67
C SER A 58 1.02 -7.61 -2.88
N LEU A 59 1.99 -7.04 -3.60
CA LEU A 59 1.72 -6.33 -4.86
C LEU A 59 1.00 -7.22 -5.89
N SER A 60 1.25 -8.54 -5.83
CA SER A 60 0.62 -9.52 -6.74
C SER A 60 -0.90 -9.54 -6.65
N GLU A 61 -1.47 -9.19 -5.51
CA GLU A 61 -2.92 -9.16 -5.30
C GLU A 61 -3.61 -8.04 -6.09
N ARG A 62 -2.84 -7.08 -6.59
CA ARG A 62 -3.33 -5.95 -7.40
C ARG A 62 -3.07 -6.13 -8.89
N TYR A 63 -2.52 -7.28 -9.31
CA TYR A 63 -2.29 -7.55 -10.72
C TYR A 63 -3.60 -7.56 -11.52
N GLY A 64 -3.57 -6.94 -12.70
CA GLY A 64 -4.76 -6.74 -13.54
C GLY A 64 -5.64 -5.55 -13.15
N GLN A 65 -5.32 -4.82 -12.07
CA GLN A 65 -6.03 -3.58 -11.72
C GLN A 65 -5.39 -2.37 -12.39
N GLU A 66 -6.22 -1.46 -12.89
CA GLU A 66 -5.73 -0.19 -13.43
C GLU A 66 -5.38 0.79 -12.29
N VAL A 67 -4.12 1.24 -12.29
CA VAL A 67 -3.53 2.03 -11.22
C VAL A 67 -2.78 3.23 -11.78
N VAL A 68 -2.82 4.34 -11.06
CA VAL A 68 -1.99 5.52 -11.35
C VAL A 68 -0.90 5.57 -10.29
N VAL A 69 0.36 5.66 -10.73
CA VAL A 69 1.51 5.71 -9.83
C VAL A 69 1.92 7.17 -9.61
N MET A 70 1.91 7.60 -8.35
CA MET A 70 2.44 8.90 -7.94
C MET A 70 3.80 8.73 -7.28
N ARG A 71 4.73 9.63 -7.59
CA ARG A 71 6.08 9.65 -7.00
C ARG A 71 6.40 11.04 -6.48
N LEU A 72 7.08 11.08 -5.33
CA LEU A 72 7.61 12.32 -4.76
C LEU A 72 8.63 12.94 -5.72
N LYS A 73 8.49 14.24 -6.01
CA LYS A 73 9.35 14.96 -6.95
C LYS A 73 10.57 15.59 -6.29
N SER A 74 10.47 16.00 -5.02
CA SER A 74 11.55 16.73 -4.34
C SER A 74 12.58 15.78 -3.71
N GLU A 75 13.86 16.14 -3.80
CA GLU A 75 14.94 15.39 -3.15
C GLU A 75 14.82 15.38 -1.61
N SER A 76 14.32 16.47 -1.02
CA SER A 76 14.08 16.56 0.43
C SER A 76 13.05 15.54 0.91
N ASP A 77 12.00 15.30 0.14
CA ASP A 77 10.98 14.30 0.49
C ASP A 77 11.49 12.88 0.28
N ARG A 78 12.32 12.66 -0.76
CA ARG A 78 12.95 11.35 -1.01
C ARG A 78 13.82 10.89 0.14
N LYS A 79 14.54 11.81 0.82
CA LYS A 79 15.34 11.49 2.01
C LYS A 79 14.51 10.97 3.19
N ARG A 80 13.20 11.27 3.23
CA ARG A 80 12.29 10.80 4.29
C ARG A 80 11.71 9.41 4.02
N ILE A 81 11.86 8.88 2.80
CA ILE A 81 11.29 7.58 2.41
C ILE A 81 11.61 6.47 3.43
N PRO A 82 12.87 6.26 3.87
CA PRO A 82 13.18 5.18 4.80
C PRO A 82 12.35 5.25 6.10
N ARG A 83 12.21 6.46 6.67
CA ARG A 83 11.41 6.68 7.88
C ARG A 83 9.92 6.44 7.64
N VAL A 84 9.39 6.88 6.50
CA VAL A 84 7.97 6.67 6.16
C VAL A 84 7.66 5.18 6.00
N LEU A 85 8.58 4.42 5.39
CA LEU A 85 8.44 2.97 5.27
C LEU A 85 8.48 2.29 6.65
N GLU A 86 9.38 2.70 7.53
CA GLU A 86 9.47 2.17 8.89
C GLU A 86 8.18 2.40 9.69
N GLU A 87 7.63 3.62 9.65
CA GLU A 87 6.39 3.96 10.34
C GLU A 87 5.17 3.21 9.77
N ALA A 88 5.13 2.98 8.46
CA ALA A 88 4.09 2.16 7.85
C ALA A 88 4.15 0.69 8.31
N ILE A 89 5.36 0.12 8.45
CA ILE A 89 5.54 -1.23 8.99
C ILE A 89 5.10 -1.27 10.46
N LYS A 90 5.51 -0.29 11.27
CA LYS A 90 5.08 -0.19 12.68
C LYS A 90 3.56 -0.14 12.77
N LEU A 91 2.92 0.72 12.00
CA LEU A 91 1.46 0.87 12.04
C LEU A 91 0.77 -0.42 11.63
N ALA A 92 1.20 -1.08 10.54
CA ALA A 92 0.60 -2.34 10.11
C ALA A 92 0.88 -3.53 11.04
N SER A 93 1.86 -3.41 11.94
CA SER A 93 2.22 -4.45 12.91
C SER A 93 1.64 -4.18 14.30
N ASP A 94 1.05 -3.00 14.51
CA ASP A 94 0.48 -2.63 15.81
C ASP A 94 -0.83 -3.40 16.05
N SER A 95 -0.93 -4.09 17.18
CA SER A 95 -2.15 -4.77 17.62
C SER A 95 -3.38 -3.85 17.74
N GLN A 96 -3.17 -2.54 17.92
CA GLN A 96 -4.22 -1.52 18.01
C GLN A 96 -4.54 -0.84 16.68
N SER A 97 -3.88 -1.23 15.58
CA SER A 97 -4.13 -0.65 14.25
C SER A 97 -5.40 -1.16 13.58
N TYR A 98 -6.15 -2.04 14.27
CA TYR A 98 -7.47 -2.50 13.86
C TYR A 98 -8.54 -1.46 14.25
N TYR A 99 -9.40 -1.10 13.30
CA TYR A 99 -10.58 -0.24 13.54
C TYR A 99 -11.79 -1.05 13.99
#